data_AF-A0A5C7VHL4-F1
#
_entry.id   AF-A0A5C7VHL4-F1
#
_cell.length_a   1.000
_cell.length_b   1.000
_cell.length_c   1.000
_cell.angle_alpha   90.00
_cell.angle_beta   90.00
_cell.angle_gamma   90.00
#
_symmetry.space_group_name_H-M   'P 1'
#
loop_
_entity.id
_entity.type
_entity.pdbx_description
1 polymer ?
#
loop_
_entity_poly.entity_id
_entity_poly.type
_entity_poly.pdbx_seq_one_letter_code
_entity_poly.pdbx_strand_id
1 'polypeptide(L)'
;ANTIGLNPEAVGLKLDERDAIVVDDECKTNLPNVWAVGDVVRGPMLAHKAEEEGVAVAERIAGQHGHVNFNTIPWVIYTSPEIAWVGKTEQQLKAEGVEYKAGKVPFLANGRALGMGDPSGFVKILACKKTDRILGAHIIGANASEMIGECVVAMEFGGASEDLARICHAHPTLSETIHEAALACDKRTLNF
;
A
#
# COMPACT_ATOMS: atom_id res chain seq x y z
N ALA A 1 -5.40 8.74 20.46
CA ALA A 1 -4.34 7.75 20.75
C ALA A 1 -4.41 7.32 22.22
N ASN A 2 -3.70 6.28 22.66
CA ASN A 2 -3.65 5.92 24.08
C ASN A 2 -2.38 6.49 24.74
N THR A 3 -2.54 7.54 25.56
CA THR A 3 -1.48 8.20 26.33
C THR A 3 -1.75 8.15 27.84
N ILE A 4 -2.66 7.29 28.29
CA ILE A 4 -3.05 7.16 29.70
C ILE A 4 -1.83 6.74 30.53
N GLY A 5 -1.56 7.50 31.59
CA GLY A 5 -0.44 7.24 32.50
C GLY A 5 0.92 7.75 32.00
N LEU A 6 1.02 8.33 30.80
CA LEU A 6 2.26 8.87 30.24
C LEU A 6 2.66 10.23 30.85
N ASN A 7 1.67 10.98 31.35
CA ASN A 7 1.84 12.33 31.93
C ASN A 7 2.53 13.36 30.98
N PRO A 8 2.03 13.55 29.74
CA PRO A 8 2.66 14.42 28.74
C PRO A 8 2.69 15.89 29.17
N GLU A 9 1.66 16.37 29.88
CA GLU A 9 1.55 17.75 30.34
C GLU A 9 2.68 18.15 31.29
N ALA A 10 3.08 17.25 32.20
CA ALA A 10 4.13 17.54 33.18
C ALA A 10 5.51 17.80 32.56
N VAL A 11 5.76 17.27 31.35
CA VAL A 11 7.03 17.42 30.63
C VAL A 11 6.90 18.31 29.39
N GLY A 12 5.71 18.83 29.10
CA GLY A 12 5.44 19.64 27.91
C GLY A 12 5.53 18.85 26.60
N LEU A 13 5.22 17.55 26.61
CA LEU A 13 5.08 16.75 25.39
C LEU A 13 3.78 17.15 24.67
N LYS A 14 3.89 17.57 23.41
CA LYS A 14 2.75 18.06 22.63
C LYS A 14 1.88 16.91 22.14
N LEU A 15 0.57 17.03 22.38
CA LEU A 15 -0.47 16.23 21.74
C LEU A 15 -1.26 17.08 20.74
N ASP A 16 -1.83 16.44 19.72
CA ASP A 16 -2.78 17.07 18.80
C ASP A 16 -4.21 17.07 19.36
N GLU A 17 -5.17 17.62 18.61
CA GLU A 17 -6.58 17.69 18.99
C GLU A 17 -7.29 16.32 19.08
N ARG A 18 -6.60 15.23 18.72
CA ARG A 18 -7.07 13.84 18.79
C ARG A 18 -6.25 12.98 19.77
N ASP A 19 -5.53 13.65 20.67
CA ASP A 19 -4.65 13.08 21.69
C ASP A 19 -3.46 12.26 21.13
N ALA A 20 -3.14 12.39 19.83
CA ALA A 20 -1.94 11.77 19.27
C ALA A 20 -0.69 12.58 19.62
N ILE A 21 0.43 11.90 19.84
CA ILE A 21 1.71 12.57 20.07
C ILE A 21 2.14 13.26 18.77
N VAL A 22 2.38 14.56 18.85
CA VAL A 22 2.84 15.35 17.71
C VAL A 22 4.29 14.97 17.42
N VAL A 23 4.52 14.50 16.20
CA VAL A 23 5.86 14.20 15.69
C VAL A 23 6.06 14.77 14.30
N ASP A 24 7.32 15.02 13.93
CA ASP A 24 7.70 15.37 12.56
C ASP A 24 7.74 14.15 11.62
N ASP A 25 8.23 14.35 10.40
CA ASP A 25 8.35 13.28 9.39
C ASP A 25 9.36 12.19 9.80
N GLU A 26 10.31 12.51 10.69
CA GLU A 26 11.29 11.58 11.25
C GLU A 26 10.82 10.91 12.55
N CYS A 27 9.57 11.15 12.96
CA CYS A 27 8.97 10.65 14.21
C CYS A 27 9.59 11.25 15.49
N LYS A 28 10.25 12.42 15.40
CA LYS A 28 10.73 13.17 16.57
C LYS A 28 9.60 13.97 17.18
N THR A 29 9.51 13.95 18.51
CA THR A 29 8.59 14.84 19.25
C THR A 29 9.18 16.24 19.38
N ASN A 30 8.47 17.14 20.07
CA ASN A 30 8.99 18.46 20.43
C ASN A 30 10.09 18.44 21.51
N LEU A 31 10.35 17.29 22.15
CA LEU A 31 11.33 17.15 23.22
C LEU A 31 12.60 16.46 22.69
N PRO A 32 13.80 16.91 23.11
CA PRO A 32 15.06 16.34 22.63
C PRO A 32 15.18 14.87 23.02
N ASN A 33 15.56 14.03 22.06
CA ASN A 33 15.72 12.57 22.22
C ASN A 33 14.46 11.82 22.69
N VAL A 34 13.27 12.40 22.51
CA VAL A 34 11.99 11.72 22.73
C VAL A 34 11.31 11.51 21.38
N TRP A 35 10.94 10.27 21.11
CA TRP A 35 10.37 9.80 19.85
C TRP A 35 9.02 9.12 20.11
N ALA A 36 8.16 9.05 19.10
CA ALA A 36 6.91 8.30 19.17
C ALA A 36 6.58 7.67 17.82
N VAL A 37 6.04 6.45 17.81
CA VAL A 37 5.77 5.65 16.61
C VAL A 37 4.45 4.89 16.72
N GLY A 38 3.96 4.38 15.61
CA GLY A 38 2.78 3.51 15.53
C GLY A 38 1.46 4.26 15.69
N ASP A 39 0.52 3.64 16.40
CA ASP A 39 -0.85 4.12 16.56
C ASP A 39 -0.98 5.39 17.42
N VAL A 40 0.08 5.75 18.16
CA VAL A 40 0.08 6.94 19.01
C VAL A 40 0.40 8.23 18.24
N VAL A 41 0.79 8.12 16.96
CA VAL A 41 1.17 9.26 16.11
C VAL A 41 0.35 9.29 14.81
N ARG A 42 0.56 10.30 13.97
CA ARG A 42 -0.07 10.41 12.65
C ARG A 42 0.18 9.18 11.76
N GLY A 43 -0.74 8.97 10.82
CA GLY A 43 -0.65 7.95 9.76
C GLY A 43 -1.61 6.77 9.94
N PRO A 44 -1.51 5.74 9.08
CA PRO A 44 -2.30 4.52 9.20
C PRO A 44 -2.07 3.81 10.53
N MET A 45 -3.15 3.37 11.19
CA MET A 45 -3.09 2.54 12.40
C MET A 45 -2.99 1.07 11.99
N LEU A 46 -1.81 0.68 11.53
CA LEU A 46 -1.50 -0.65 11.00
C LEU A 46 -0.22 -1.18 11.65
N ALA A 47 -0.17 -2.50 11.90
CA ALA A 47 0.98 -3.13 12.55
C ALA A 47 2.28 -2.92 11.78
N HIS A 48 2.30 -3.23 10.48
CA HIS A 48 3.49 -3.06 9.62
C HIS A 48 3.92 -1.58 9.49
N LYS A 49 3.00 -0.61 9.60
CA LYS A 49 3.37 0.80 9.68
C LYS A 49 4.14 1.11 10.97
N ALA A 50 3.66 0.60 12.10
CA ALA A 50 4.29 0.81 13.40
C ALA A 50 5.67 0.14 13.48
N GLU A 51 5.81 -1.06 12.90
CA GLU A 51 7.07 -1.79 12.80
C GLU A 51 8.11 -0.99 11.99
N GLU A 52 7.76 -0.51 10.79
CA GLU A 52 8.65 0.28 9.94
C GLU A 52 9.07 1.61 10.58
N GLU A 53 8.14 2.32 11.25
CA GLU A 53 8.51 3.51 12.02
C GLU A 53 9.45 3.17 13.19
N GLY A 54 9.23 2.05 13.87
CA GLY A 54 10.10 1.57 14.94
C GLY A 54 11.52 1.30 14.46
N VAL A 55 11.68 0.59 13.33
CA VAL A 55 12.97 0.34 12.68
C VAL A 55 13.63 1.67 12.30
N ALA A 56 12.92 2.54 11.61
CA ALA A 56 13.46 3.82 11.15
C ALA A 56 13.91 4.72 12.31
N VAL A 57 13.16 4.77 13.42
CA VAL A 57 13.56 5.52 14.62
C VAL A 57 14.79 4.89 15.28
N ALA A 58 14.85 3.56 15.40
CA ALA A 58 16.02 2.88 15.97
C ALA A 58 17.30 3.15 15.14
N GLU A 59 17.19 3.10 13.81
CA GLU A 59 18.27 3.45 12.88
C GLU A 59 18.73 4.90 13.06
N ARG A 60 17.80 5.85 13.17
CA ARG A 60 18.11 7.27 13.41
C ARG A 60 18.79 7.50 14.75
N ILE A 61 18.35 6.83 15.80
CA ILE A 61 19.02 6.85 17.12
C ILE A 61 20.47 6.33 17.00
N ALA A 62 20.71 5.35 16.14
CA ALA A 62 22.05 4.82 15.84
C ALA A 62 22.86 5.68 14.85
N GLY A 63 22.35 6.83 14.41
CA GLY A 63 23.03 7.73 13.46
C GLY A 63 22.92 7.30 11.99
N GLN A 64 22.02 6.36 11.67
CA GLN A 64 21.73 5.92 10.31
C GLN A 64 20.55 6.70 9.70
N HIS A 65 20.20 6.38 8.45
CA HIS A 65 19.14 7.04 7.70
C HIS A 65 17.88 6.15 7.60
N GLY A 66 17.06 6.17 8.66
CA GLY A 66 15.80 5.43 8.68
C GLY A 66 14.79 5.92 7.64
N HIS A 67 14.12 4.99 6.99
CA HIS A 67 13.19 5.25 5.88
C HIS A 67 11.79 4.71 6.18
N VAL A 68 10.77 5.50 5.87
CA VAL A 68 9.36 5.04 5.87
C VAL A 68 8.63 5.72 4.72
N ASN A 69 7.98 4.94 3.85
CA ASN A 69 7.24 5.46 2.71
C ASN A 69 5.73 5.18 2.87
N PHE A 70 4.96 6.19 3.26
CA PHE A 70 3.52 6.03 3.45
C PHE A 70 2.73 5.81 2.15
N ASN A 71 3.33 6.09 0.99
CA ASN A 71 2.65 5.88 -0.30
C ASN A 71 2.61 4.40 -0.71
N THR A 72 3.42 3.56 -0.08
CA THR A 72 3.59 2.13 -0.41
C THR A 72 3.20 1.21 0.75
N ILE A 73 2.62 1.75 1.83
CA ILE A 73 2.00 0.94 2.88
C ILE A 73 0.77 0.22 2.30
N PRO A 74 0.75 -1.13 2.27
CA PRO A 74 -0.42 -1.87 1.83
C PRO A 74 -1.50 -1.88 2.91
N TRP A 75 -2.74 -2.03 2.47
CA TRP A 75 -3.92 -2.21 3.30
C TRP A 75 -4.53 -3.57 2.98
N VAL A 76 -4.97 -4.30 4.00
CA VAL A 76 -5.56 -5.64 3.83
C VAL A 76 -6.77 -5.79 4.75
N ILE A 77 -7.85 -6.38 4.20
CA ILE A 77 -9.04 -6.81 4.93
C ILE A 77 -9.23 -8.31 4.67
N TYR A 78 -9.13 -9.11 5.72
CA TYR A 78 -9.14 -10.57 5.68
C TYR A 78 -10.56 -11.17 5.67
N THR A 79 -11.47 -10.58 4.89
CA THR A 79 -12.80 -11.17 4.62
C THR A 79 -12.69 -12.29 3.57
N SER A 80 -13.82 -12.92 3.23
CA SER A 80 -13.93 -13.79 2.06
C SER A 80 -14.96 -13.20 1.07
N PRO A 81 -14.53 -12.73 -0.12
CA PRO A 81 -13.13 -12.63 -0.58
C PRO A 81 -12.31 -11.61 0.23
N GLU A 82 -10.99 -11.75 0.18
CA GLU A 82 -10.07 -10.77 0.78
C GLU A 82 -10.07 -9.48 -0.06
N ILE A 83 -9.68 -8.38 0.57
CA ILE A 83 -9.49 -7.09 -0.11
C ILE A 83 -8.10 -6.58 0.26
N ALA A 84 -7.30 -6.23 -0.73
CA ALA A 84 -6.01 -5.61 -0.51
C ALA A 84 -5.75 -4.47 -1.51
N TRP A 85 -5.07 -3.41 -1.07
CA TRP A 85 -4.65 -2.34 -1.96
C TRP A 85 -3.38 -1.65 -1.48
N VAL A 86 -2.67 -1.01 -2.41
CA VAL A 86 -1.54 -0.11 -2.14
C VAL A 86 -1.63 1.11 -3.06
N GLY A 87 -1.15 2.25 -2.60
CA GLY A 87 -1.19 3.50 -3.37
C GLY A 87 -2.54 4.19 -3.36
N LYS A 88 -2.79 4.98 -4.42
CA LYS A 88 -3.95 5.88 -4.53
C LYS A 88 -5.16 5.19 -5.14
N THR A 89 -6.33 5.58 -4.66
CA THR A 89 -7.63 5.28 -5.26
C THR A 89 -7.94 6.19 -6.45
N GLU A 90 -8.86 5.78 -7.32
CA GLU A 90 -9.33 6.65 -8.42
C GLU A 90 -9.95 7.95 -7.93
N GLN A 91 -10.64 7.91 -6.78
CA GLN A 91 -11.24 9.09 -6.16
C GLN A 91 -10.18 10.09 -5.71
N GLN A 92 -9.09 9.61 -5.10
CA GLN A 92 -7.95 10.46 -4.73
C GLN A 92 -7.29 11.06 -5.99
N LEU A 93 -7.03 10.25 -7.01
CA LEU A 93 -6.44 10.74 -8.26
C LEU A 93 -7.30 11.80 -8.95
N LYS A 94 -8.63 11.61 -8.98
CA LYS A 94 -9.58 12.61 -9.51
C LYS A 94 -9.59 13.89 -8.69
N ALA A 95 -9.61 13.77 -7.35
CA ALA A 95 -9.59 14.93 -6.46
C ALA A 95 -8.31 15.76 -6.59
N GLU A 96 -7.18 15.10 -6.85
CA GLU A 96 -5.88 15.74 -7.08
C GLU A 96 -5.67 16.23 -8.51
N GLY A 97 -6.59 15.96 -9.44
CA GLY A 97 -6.44 16.31 -10.85
C GLY A 97 -5.35 15.52 -11.59
N VAL A 98 -4.98 14.33 -11.09
CA VAL A 98 -3.96 13.47 -11.70
C VAL A 98 -4.60 12.63 -12.81
N GLU A 99 -4.12 12.81 -14.04
CA GLU A 99 -4.54 11.97 -15.16
C GLU A 99 -3.99 10.53 -15.04
N TYR A 100 -4.89 9.55 -15.07
CA TYR A 100 -4.54 8.14 -14.98
C TYR A 100 -5.27 7.30 -16.04
N LYS A 101 -4.73 6.10 -16.29
CA LYS A 101 -5.38 5.00 -16.98
C LYS A 101 -5.61 3.86 -16.00
N ALA A 102 -6.65 3.06 -16.22
CA ALA A 102 -7.05 1.97 -15.34
C ALA A 102 -7.20 0.68 -16.13
N GLY A 103 -6.52 -0.36 -15.69
CA GLY A 103 -6.71 -1.72 -16.15
C GLY A 103 -7.38 -2.54 -15.05
N LYS A 104 -8.42 -3.31 -15.40
CA LYS A 104 -9.18 -4.13 -14.45
C LYS A 104 -9.48 -5.47 -15.09
N VAL A 105 -9.18 -6.57 -14.43
CA VAL A 105 -9.42 -7.93 -14.94
C VAL A 105 -10.08 -8.79 -13.85
N PRO A 106 -11.19 -9.49 -14.16
CA PRO A 106 -11.87 -10.34 -13.19
C PRO A 106 -11.12 -11.66 -12.96
N PHE A 107 -11.22 -12.23 -11.77
CA PHE A 107 -10.73 -13.59 -11.51
C PHE A 107 -11.51 -14.67 -12.28
N LEU A 108 -12.69 -14.34 -12.82
CA LEU A 108 -13.43 -15.20 -13.75
C LEU A 108 -12.65 -15.53 -15.03
N ALA A 109 -11.70 -14.67 -15.42
CA ALA A 109 -10.79 -14.88 -16.54
C ALA A 109 -9.61 -15.82 -16.21
N ASN A 110 -9.39 -16.12 -14.92
CA ASN A 110 -8.18 -16.75 -14.45
C ASN A 110 -8.37 -18.26 -14.27
N GLY A 111 -7.57 -19.05 -14.98
CA GLY A 111 -7.64 -20.52 -14.95
C GLY A 111 -7.38 -21.12 -13.56
N ARG A 112 -6.50 -20.51 -12.75
CA ARG A 112 -6.24 -20.96 -11.38
C ARG A 112 -7.44 -20.72 -10.47
N ALA A 113 -8.06 -19.54 -10.54
CA ALA A 113 -9.23 -19.18 -9.76
C ALA A 113 -10.43 -20.09 -10.08
N LEU A 114 -10.66 -20.37 -11.37
CA LEU A 114 -11.63 -21.35 -11.82
C LEU A 114 -11.33 -22.76 -11.30
N GLY A 115 -10.06 -23.19 -11.41
CA GLY A 115 -9.63 -24.50 -10.91
C GLY A 115 -9.75 -24.67 -9.38
N MET A 116 -9.71 -23.57 -8.63
CA MET A 116 -9.96 -23.53 -7.18
C MET A 116 -11.44 -23.46 -6.81
N GLY A 117 -12.33 -23.15 -7.77
CA GLY A 117 -13.76 -22.94 -7.52
C GLY A 117 -14.10 -21.60 -6.86
N ASP A 118 -13.18 -20.63 -6.85
CA ASP A 118 -13.39 -19.29 -6.29
C ASP A 118 -12.94 -18.19 -7.28
N PRO A 119 -13.72 -17.94 -8.36
CA PRO A 119 -13.42 -16.89 -9.34
C PRO A 119 -13.96 -15.51 -8.93
N SER A 120 -14.25 -15.29 -7.64
CA SER A 120 -14.85 -14.05 -7.18
C SER A 120 -13.86 -12.88 -7.19
N GLY A 121 -14.32 -11.70 -7.60
CA GLY A 121 -13.54 -10.46 -7.55
C GLY A 121 -12.68 -10.16 -8.79
N PHE A 122 -11.65 -9.33 -8.62
CA PHE A 122 -10.82 -8.76 -9.70
C PHE A 122 -9.52 -8.14 -9.17
N VAL A 123 -8.57 -7.92 -10.09
CA VAL A 123 -7.43 -7.01 -9.90
C VAL A 123 -7.66 -5.72 -10.69
N LYS A 124 -7.24 -4.58 -10.13
CA LYS A 124 -7.25 -3.26 -10.79
C LYS A 124 -5.93 -2.53 -10.57
N ILE A 125 -5.27 -2.14 -11.66
CA ILE A 125 -4.06 -1.31 -11.68
C ILE A 125 -4.41 0.10 -12.17
N LEU A 126 -3.91 1.12 -11.48
CA LEU A 126 -3.99 2.52 -11.88
C LEU A 126 -2.58 3.00 -12.22
N ALA A 127 -2.41 3.55 -13.43
CA ALA A 127 -1.12 4.03 -13.92
C ALA A 127 -1.22 5.47 -14.40
N CYS A 128 -0.15 6.24 -14.25
CA CYS A 128 -0.06 7.60 -14.76
C CYS A 128 -0.22 7.59 -16.28
N LYS A 129 -1.12 8.45 -16.81
CA LYS A 129 -1.39 8.49 -18.25
C LYS A 129 -0.18 8.91 -19.09
N LYS A 130 0.74 9.70 -18.52
CA LYS A 130 1.89 10.28 -19.22
C LYS A 130 3.15 9.44 -19.10
N THR A 131 3.42 8.88 -17.92
CA THR A 131 4.68 8.19 -17.62
C THR A 131 4.53 6.70 -17.41
N ASP A 132 3.31 6.19 -17.41
CA ASP A 132 2.96 4.80 -17.12
C ASP A 132 3.28 4.29 -15.70
N ARG A 133 3.90 5.13 -14.85
CA ARG A 133 4.19 4.80 -13.45
C ARG A 133 2.93 4.32 -12.72
N ILE A 134 3.04 3.22 -11.98
CA ILE A 134 1.95 2.70 -11.15
C ILE A 134 1.65 3.70 -10.03
N LEU A 135 0.38 4.05 -9.89
CA LEU A 135 -0.14 4.99 -8.89
C LEU A 135 -0.93 4.28 -7.80
N GLY A 136 -1.47 3.10 -8.09
CA GLY A 136 -2.13 2.25 -7.10
C GLY A 136 -2.57 0.92 -7.70
N ALA A 137 -2.68 -0.09 -6.83
CA ALA A 137 -3.14 -1.43 -7.16
C ALA A 137 -4.19 -1.86 -6.15
N HIS A 138 -5.26 -2.52 -6.63
CA HIS A 138 -6.40 -2.90 -5.81
C HIS A 138 -6.84 -4.31 -6.21
N ILE A 139 -6.98 -5.19 -5.22
CA ILE A 139 -7.30 -6.60 -5.41
C ILE A 139 -8.48 -6.93 -4.49
N ILE A 140 -9.49 -7.59 -5.06
CA ILE A 140 -10.53 -8.27 -4.30
C ILE A 140 -10.59 -9.70 -4.82
N GLY A 141 -10.38 -10.71 -3.98
CA GLY A 141 -10.34 -12.11 -4.39
C GLY A 141 -9.57 -12.98 -3.40
N ALA A 142 -9.40 -14.27 -3.72
CA ALA A 142 -8.58 -15.16 -2.92
C ALA A 142 -7.11 -14.71 -2.90
N ASN A 143 -6.45 -14.80 -1.74
CA ASN A 143 -5.02 -14.47 -1.56
C ASN A 143 -4.64 -13.02 -1.96
N ALA A 144 -5.58 -12.08 -1.85
CA ALA A 144 -5.30 -10.67 -2.10
C ALA A 144 -4.20 -10.14 -1.16
N SER A 145 -4.16 -10.63 0.09
CA SER A 145 -3.15 -10.28 1.09
C SER A 145 -1.72 -10.59 0.63
N GLU A 146 -1.54 -11.69 -0.09
CA GLU A 146 -0.24 -12.16 -0.57
C GLU A 146 0.13 -11.49 -1.89
N MET A 147 -0.84 -11.42 -2.80
CA MET A 147 -0.65 -10.86 -4.14
C MET A 147 -0.27 -9.37 -4.12
N ILE A 148 -0.77 -8.59 -3.15
CA ILE A 148 -0.50 -7.15 -3.09
C ILE A 148 0.98 -6.83 -2.89
N GLY A 149 1.76 -7.77 -2.32
CA GLY A 149 3.20 -7.60 -2.12
C GLY A 149 3.97 -7.36 -3.42
N GLU A 150 3.56 -8.00 -4.53
CA GLU A 150 4.15 -7.77 -5.85
C GLU A 150 3.97 -6.31 -6.30
N CYS A 151 2.78 -5.75 -6.09
CA CYS A 151 2.47 -4.37 -6.42
C CYS A 151 3.22 -3.37 -5.52
N VAL A 152 3.41 -3.69 -4.24
CA VAL A 152 4.23 -2.88 -3.32
C VAL A 152 5.66 -2.79 -3.85
N VAL A 153 6.27 -3.93 -4.22
CA VAL A 153 7.62 -3.96 -4.79
C VAL A 153 7.67 -3.13 -6.08
N ALA A 154 6.76 -3.34 -7.02
CA ALA A 154 6.75 -2.58 -8.26
C ALA A 154 6.64 -1.06 -8.02
N MET A 155 5.83 -0.63 -7.05
CA MET A 155 5.68 0.78 -6.70
C MET A 155 6.92 1.37 -6.01
N GLU A 156 7.60 0.61 -5.13
CA GLU A 156 8.85 1.04 -4.49
C GLU A 156 9.98 1.26 -5.50
N PHE A 157 10.05 0.43 -6.54
CA PHE A 157 10.98 0.63 -7.65
C PHE A 157 10.55 1.74 -8.61
N GLY A 158 9.39 2.37 -8.39
CA GLY A 158 8.83 3.37 -9.30
C GLY A 158 8.40 2.81 -10.65
N GLY A 159 8.09 1.51 -10.70
CA GLY A 159 7.76 0.76 -11.92
C GLY A 159 6.51 1.25 -12.63
N ALA A 160 6.47 0.93 -13.92
CA ALA A 160 5.37 1.22 -14.84
C ALA A 160 4.40 0.03 -14.93
N SER A 161 3.18 0.27 -15.42
CA SER A 161 2.26 -0.85 -15.69
C SER A 161 2.81 -1.77 -16.79
N GLU A 162 3.56 -1.23 -17.74
CA GLU A 162 4.28 -2.00 -18.74
C GLU A 162 5.29 -3.00 -18.13
N ASP A 163 5.94 -2.65 -17.01
CA ASP A 163 6.90 -3.54 -16.34
C ASP A 163 6.20 -4.80 -15.82
N LEU A 164 5.09 -4.64 -15.07
CA LEU A 164 4.27 -5.76 -14.61
C LEU A 164 3.70 -6.58 -15.78
N ALA A 165 3.28 -5.90 -16.84
CA ALA A 165 2.75 -6.52 -18.06
C ALA A 165 3.80 -7.26 -18.90
N ARG A 166 5.10 -7.14 -18.57
CA ARG A 166 6.21 -7.83 -19.27
C ARG A 166 6.90 -8.86 -18.39
N ILE A 167 6.67 -8.84 -17.09
CA ILE A 167 7.16 -9.87 -16.16
C ILE A 167 6.42 -11.19 -16.43
N CYS A 168 7.19 -12.27 -16.55
CA CYS A 168 6.65 -13.62 -16.71
C CYS A 168 6.03 -14.08 -15.38
N HIS A 169 4.73 -14.36 -15.41
CA HIS A 169 3.99 -14.94 -14.29
C HIS A 169 3.81 -16.43 -14.51
N ALA A 170 3.94 -17.23 -13.45
CA ALA A 170 3.77 -18.68 -13.56
C ALA A 170 2.32 -19.03 -13.92
N HIS A 171 2.15 -20.03 -14.78
CA HIS A 171 0.83 -20.53 -15.20
C HIS A 171 0.57 -21.96 -14.69
N PRO A 172 -0.60 -22.27 -14.08
CA PRO A 172 -1.66 -21.33 -13.69
C PRO A 172 -1.46 -20.77 -12.26
N THR A 173 -1.51 -19.44 -12.08
CA THR A 173 -1.51 -18.76 -10.77
C THR A 173 -2.49 -17.60 -10.70
N LEU A 174 -2.90 -17.19 -9.50
CA LEU A 174 -3.76 -16.00 -9.32
C LEU A 174 -3.03 -14.71 -9.71
N SER A 175 -1.71 -14.65 -9.52
CA SER A 175 -0.88 -13.50 -9.88
C SER A 175 -0.91 -13.17 -11.38
N GLU A 176 -1.25 -14.12 -12.26
CA GLU A 176 -1.48 -13.82 -13.69
C GLU A 176 -2.57 -12.75 -13.90
N THR A 177 -3.50 -12.58 -12.96
CA THR A 177 -4.51 -11.51 -13.03
C THR A 177 -3.89 -10.12 -12.79
N ILE A 178 -2.76 -10.00 -12.08
CA ILE A 178 -1.98 -8.74 -11.99
C ILE A 178 -1.37 -8.42 -13.36
N HIS A 179 -0.73 -9.40 -14.00
CA HIS A 179 -0.19 -9.26 -15.35
C HIS A 179 -1.26 -8.78 -16.35
N GLU A 180 -2.43 -9.44 -16.37
CA GLU A 180 -3.54 -9.06 -17.26
C GLU A 180 -4.12 -7.69 -16.91
N ALA A 181 -4.24 -7.35 -15.62
CA ALA A 181 -4.70 -6.02 -15.21
C ALA A 181 -3.71 -4.91 -15.61
N ALA A 182 -2.41 -5.19 -15.61
CA ALA A 182 -1.41 -4.29 -16.12
C ALA A 182 -1.50 -4.15 -17.67
N LEU A 183 -1.69 -5.25 -18.40
CA LEU A 183 -1.99 -5.22 -19.85
C LEU A 183 -3.25 -4.41 -20.17
N ALA A 184 -4.27 -4.50 -19.31
CA ALA A 184 -5.54 -3.81 -19.47
C ALA A 184 -5.40 -2.27 -19.40
N CYS A 185 -4.38 -1.74 -18.72
CA CYS A 185 -4.08 -0.31 -18.75
C CYS A 185 -3.87 0.20 -20.19
N ASP A 186 -3.33 -0.65 -21.06
CA ASP A 186 -3.07 -0.38 -22.48
C ASP A 186 -4.03 -1.09 -23.44
N LYS A 187 -5.16 -1.61 -22.93
CA LYS A 187 -6.22 -2.26 -23.74
C LYS A 187 -5.73 -3.45 -24.57
N ARG A 188 -4.81 -4.24 -24.01
CA ARG A 188 -4.17 -5.38 -24.70
C ARG A 188 -4.12 -6.66 -23.85
N THR A 189 -5.15 -6.89 -23.04
CA THR A 189 -5.34 -8.15 -22.29
C THR A 189 -5.31 -9.34 -23.25
N LEU A 190 -4.70 -10.43 -22.82
CA LEU A 190 -4.68 -11.69 -23.58
C LEU A 190 -5.80 -12.62 -23.14
N ASN A 191 -6.12 -12.62 -21.84
CA ASN A 191 -7.19 -13.42 -21.24
C ASN A 191 -8.12 -12.53 -20.40
N PHE A 192 -9.43 -12.64 -20.61
CA PHE A 192 -10.46 -11.83 -19.92
C PHE A 192 -11.78 -12.58 -19.77
#